data_AF-A0A9E4T1M6-F1
#
_entry.id   AF-A0A9E4T1M6-F1
#
_cell.length_a   1.000
_cell.length_b   1.000
_cell.length_c   1.000
_cell.angle_alpha   90.00
_cell.angle_beta   90.00
_cell.angle_gamma   90.00
#
_symmetry.space_group_name_H-M   'P 1'
#
loop_
_entity.id
_entity.type
_entity.pdbx_description
1 polymer ?
#
loop_
_entity_poly.entity_id
_entity_poly.type
_entity_poly.pdbx_seq_one_letter_code
_entity_poly.pdbx_strand_id
1 'polypeptide(L)'
;QGLHTLALLAVGVLILHHPVRALLLSGWLFLAGILLFSGSLYVMALTDLRSLALLTPIGGTAFIAGWLTLVIGAWRLPDLHPR
;
A
#
# COMPACT_ATOMS: atom_id res chain seq x y z
N GLN A 1 -1.57 -12.59 -3.07
CA GLN A 1 -0.88 -12.22 -1.81
C GLN A 1 0.61 -11.92 -2.01
N GLY A 2 1.45 -12.81 -2.57
CA GLY A 2 2.90 -12.55 -2.72
C GLY A 2 3.30 -11.38 -3.65
N LEU A 3 2.42 -10.97 -4.58
CA LEU A 3 2.67 -9.81 -5.45
C LEU A 3 2.60 -8.47 -4.68
N HIS A 4 1.84 -8.40 -3.58
CA HIS A 4 1.70 -7.17 -2.77
C HIS A 4 2.93 -6.97 -1.87
N THR A 5 3.53 -8.06 -1.38
CA THR A 5 4.80 -8.01 -0.64
C THR A 5 5.97 -7.62 -1.55
N LEU A 6 6.00 -8.13 -2.78
CA LEU A 6 7.00 -7.75 -3.77
C LEU A 6 6.91 -6.26 -4.14
N ALA A 7 5.68 -5.75 -4.26
CA ALA A 7 5.40 -4.34 -4.49
C ALA A 7 5.91 -3.43 -3.38
N LEU A 8 5.60 -3.79 -2.14
CA LEU A 8 6.06 -3.08 -0.94
C LEU A 8 7.58 -3.07 -0.81
N LEU A 9 8.24 -4.19 -1.16
CA LEU A 9 9.68 -4.28 -1.19
C LEU A 9 10.27 -3.33 -2.25
N ALA A 10 9.70 -3.32 -3.47
CA ALA A 10 10.11 -2.41 -4.53
C ALA A 10 9.90 -0.93 -4.14
N VAL A 11 8.78 -0.60 -3.49
CA VAL A 11 8.51 0.75 -2.95
C VAL A 11 9.58 1.15 -1.94
N GLY A 12 9.88 0.26 -0.96
CA GLY A 12 10.86 0.52 0.09
C GLY A 12 12.26 0.76 -0.47
N VAL A 13 12.69 -0.04 -1.46
CA VAL A 13 13.97 0.14 -2.15
C VAL A 13 14.02 1.47 -2.91
N LEU A 14 12.93 1.84 -3.60
CA LEU A 14 12.87 3.12 -4.32
C LEU A 14 12.87 4.35 -3.39
N ILE A 15 12.17 4.28 -2.24
CA ILE A 15 12.14 5.37 -1.24
C ILE A 15 13.53 5.68 -0.71
N LEU A 16 14.36 4.66 -0.47
CA LEU A 16 15.69 4.82 0.11
C LEU A 16 16.65 5.63 -0.78
N HIS A 17 16.39 5.66 -2.08
CA HIS A 17 17.24 6.35 -3.05
C HIS A 17 16.69 7.73 -3.44
N HIS A 18 15.36 7.92 -3.42
CA HIS A 18 14.73 9.18 -3.79
C HIS A 18 13.46 9.47 -2.95
N PRO A 19 13.56 10.32 -1.90
CA PRO A 19 12.44 10.62 -1.02
C PRO A 19 11.45 11.59 -1.68
N VAL A 20 10.64 11.08 -2.61
CA VAL A 20 9.54 11.84 -3.23
C VAL A 20 8.30 11.71 -2.35
N ARG A 21 7.62 12.83 -2.07
CA ARG A 21 6.39 12.88 -1.25
C ARG A 21 5.33 11.84 -1.68
N ALA A 22 5.22 11.57 -2.98
CA ALA A 22 4.31 10.56 -3.53
C ALA A 22 4.68 9.13 -3.13
N LEU A 23 5.97 8.79 -3.03
CA LEU A 23 6.42 7.47 -2.56
C LEU A 23 6.16 7.30 -1.05
N LEU A 24 6.38 8.34 -0.24
CA LEU A 24 6.06 8.31 1.20
C LEU A 24 4.57 8.07 1.43
N LEU A 25 3.72 8.76 0.66
CA LEU A 25 2.27 8.56 0.72
C LEU A 25 1.87 7.13 0.33
N SER A 26 2.52 6.56 -0.68
CA SER A 26 2.33 5.16 -1.07
C SER A 26 2.65 4.19 0.07
N GLY A 27 3.79 4.37 0.76
CA GLY A 27 4.16 3.55 1.91
C GLY A 27 3.12 3.58 3.04
N TRP A 28 2.61 4.76 3.38
CA TRP A 28 1.55 4.91 4.39
C TRP A 28 0.23 4.26 3.96
N LEU A 29 -0.16 4.38 2.68
CA LEU A 29 -1.37 3.77 2.14
C LEU A 29 -1.31 2.24 2.15
N PHE A 30 -0.15 1.66 1.81
CA PHE A 30 0.05 0.22 1.93
C PHE A 30 0.00 -0.24 3.39
N LEU A 31 0.64 0.48 4.32
CA LEU A 31 0.62 0.14 5.75
C LEU A 31 -0.81 0.18 6.32
N ALA A 32 -1.55 1.26 6.02
CA ALA A 32 -2.95 1.39 6.40
C ALA A 32 -3.82 0.28 5.78
N GLY A 33 -3.61 -0.04 4.49
CA GLY A 33 -4.28 -1.15 3.81
C GLY A 33 -4.03 -2.49 4.49
N ILE A 34 -2.79 -2.80 4.87
CA ILE A 34 -2.44 -4.03 5.60
C ILE A 34 -3.16 -4.10 6.94
N LEU A 35 -3.09 -3.04 7.74
CA LEU A 35 -3.68 -3.01 9.08
C LEU A 35 -5.21 -3.14 9.02
N LEU A 36 -5.87 -2.40 8.13
CA LEU A 36 -7.31 -2.44 7.99
C LEU A 36 -7.80 -3.77 7.42
N PHE A 37 -7.11 -4.30 6.40
CA PHE A 37 -7.51 -5.56 5.76
C PHE A 37 -7.21 -6.77 6.64
N SER A 38 -5.97 -6.90 7.14
CA SER A 38 -5.57 -8.05 7.95
C SER A 38 -6.15 -7.97 9.36
N GLY A 39 -6.23 -6.77 9.94
CA GLY A 39 -6.80 -6.54 11.27
C GLY A 39 -8.29 -6.85 11.33
N SER A 40 -9.07 -6.43 10.32
CA SER A 40 -10.51 -6.77 10.27
C SER A 40 -10.75 -8.28 10.18
N LEU A 41 -9.94 -9.01 9.41
CA LEU A 41 -10.00 -10.47 9.33
C LEU A 41 -9.64 -11.14 10.66
N TYR A 42 -8.59 -10.65 11.35
CA TYR A 42 -8.16 -11.21 12.63
C TYR A 42 -9.21 -11.00 13.72
N VAL A 43 -9.79 -9.80 13.80
CA VAL A 43 -10.86 -9.52 14.76
C VAL A 43 -12.11 -10.35 14.43
N MET A 44 -12.48 -10.47 13.15
CA MET A 44 -13.62 -11.31 12.75
C MET A 44 -13.39 -12.78 13.10
N ALA A 45 -12.16 -13.29 12.95
CA ALA A 45 -11.82 -14.67 13.33
C ALA A 45 -11.91 -14.91 14.85
N LEU A 46 -11.69 -13.89 15.68
CA LEU A 46 -11.72 -14.00 17.14
C LEU A 46 -13.09 -13.70 17.75
N THR A 47 -13.89 -12.85 17.12
CA THR A 47 -15.14 -12.30 17.69
C THR A 47 -16.39 -12.66 16.91
N ASP A 48 -16.26 -13.32 15.76
CA ASP A 48 -17.33 -13.67 14.80
C ASP A 48 -18.18 -12.46 14.33
N LEU A 49 -17.68 -11.25 14.55
CA LEU A 49 -18.32 -10.00 14.15
C LEU A 49 -18.22 -9.80 12.64
N ARG A 50 -19.17 -10.38 11.89
CA ARG A 50 -19.30 -10.24 10.42
C ARG A 50 -19.48 -8.80 9.94
N SER A 51 -19.90 -7.86 10.80
CA SER A 51 -20.00 -6.44 10.46
C SER A 51 -18.65 -5.80 10.10
N LEU A 52 -17.53 -6.38 10.57
CA LEU A 52 -16.18 -5.94 10.21
C LEU A 52 -15.81 -6.27 8.75
N ALA A 53 -16.60 -7.10 8.06
CA ALA A 53 -16.47 -7.33 6.63
C ALA A 53 -16.73 -6.06 5.79
N LEU A 54 -17.36 -5.04 6.37
CA LEU A 54 -17.51 -3.72 5.72
C LEU A 54 -16.24 -2.86 5.81
N LEU A 55 -15.29 -3.18 6.72
CA LEU A 55 -13.99 -2.51 6.79
C LEU A 55 -12.98 -3.09 5.80
N THR A 56 -13.10 -4.37 5.42
CA THR A 56 -12.24 -5.01 4.41
C THR A 56 -12.17 -4.26 3.07
N PRO A 57 -13.27 -3.76 2.45
CA PRO A 57 -13.17 -2.98 1.21
C PRO A 57 -12.42 -1.66 1.40
N ILE A 58 -12.41 -1.07 2.60
CA ILE A 58 -11.63 0.15 2.91
C ILE A 58 -10.13 -0.15 2.91
N GLY A 59 -9.72 -1.30 3.43
CA GLY A 59 -8.34 -1.77 3.30
C GLY A 59 -7.95 -1.99 1.83
N GLY A 60 -8.86 -2.53 1.03
CA GLY A 60 -8.69 -2.70 -0.41
C GLY A 60 -8.53 -1.39 -1.18
N THR A 61 -9.32 -0.36 -0.88
CA THR A 61 -9.18 0.96 -1.52
C THR A 61 -7.89 1.66 -1.14
N ALA A 62 -7.45 1.52 0.11
CA ALA A 62 -6.13 2.01 0.55
C ALA A 62 -4.99 1.35 -0.25
N PHE A 63 -5.09 0.04 -0.54
CA PHE A 63 -4.14 -0.64 -1.41
C PHE A 63 -4.12 -0.09 -2.84
N ILE A 64 -5.30 0.11 -3.45
CA ILE A 64 -5.39 0.68 -4.80
C ILE A 64 -4.77 2.09 -4.84
N ALA A 65 -5.07 2.92 -3.85
CA ALA A 65 -4.48 4.26 -3.74
C ALA A 65 -2.95 4.21 -3.53
N GLY A 66 -2.46 3.25 -2.73
CA GLY A 66 -1.03 3.00 -2.53
C GLY A 66 -0.30 2.65 -3.84
N TRP A 67 -0.92 1.81 -4.68
CA TRP A 67 -0.41 1.49 -6.01
C TRP A 67 -0.40 2.69 -6.97
N LEU A 68 -1.48 3.47 -7.01
CA LEU A 68 -1.55 4.66 -7.86
C LEU A 68 -0.47 5.68 -7.50
N THR A 69 -0.32 5.97 -6.21
CA THR A 69 0.69 6.92 -5.72
C THR A 69 2.12 6.42 -5.91
N LEU A 70 2.35 5.11 -5.84
CA LEU A 70 3.64 4.50 -6.20
C LEU A 70 3.99 4.75 -7.66
N VAL A 71 3.08 4.44 -8.58
CA VAL A 71 3.30 4.62 -10.02
C VAL A 71 3.55 6.09 -10.32
N ILE A 72 2.72 7.01 -9.82
CA ILE A 72 2.91 8.45 -10.01
C ILE A 72 4.26 8.92 -9.46
N GLY A 73 4.66 8.40 -8.29
CA GLY A 73 5.94 8.69 -7.69
C GLY A 73 7.11 8.22 -8.55
N ALA A 74 7.05 6.98 -9.04
CA ALA A 74 8.08 6.40 -9.90
C ALA A 74 8.23 7.14 -11.24
N TRP A 75 7.12 7.61 -11.83
CA TRP A 75 7.14 8.38 -13.08
C TRP A 75 7.69 9.80 -12.91
N ARG A 76 7.70 10.33 -11.68
CA ARG A 76 8.27 11.65 -11.34
C ARG A 76 9.74 11.58 -10.96
N LEU A 77 10.34 10.39 -10.88
CA LEU A 77 11.77 10.25 -10.65
C LEU A 77 12.51 10.72 -11.91
N PRO A 78 13.38 11.75 -11.80
CA PRO A 78 14.11 12.32 -12.94
C PRO A 78 15.01 11.32 -13.69
N ASP A 79 15.36 10.20 -13.04
CA ASP A 79 16.46 9.33 -13.45
C ASP A 79 16.07 8.19 -14.41
N LEU A 80 14.79 8.08 -14.83
CA LEU A 80 14.35 7.09 -15.81
C LEU A 80 14.21 7.63 -17.25
N HIS A 81 14.51 8.92 -17.47
CA HIS A 81 14.60 9.48 -18.82
C HIS A 81 16.08 9.60 -19.23
N PRO A 82 16.69 8.56 -19.85
CA PRO A 82 17.97 8.76 -20.52
C PRO A 82 17.72 9.81 -21.62
N ARG A 83 18.44 10.93 -21.57
CA ARG A 83 18.44 11.94 -22.64
C ARG A 83 18.79 11.31 -23.98
#